data_AF-A0A920JC73-F1
#
_entry.id   AF-A0A920JC73-F1
#
_cell.length_a   1.000
_cell.length_b   1.000
_cell.length_c   1.000
_cell.angle_alpha   90.00
_cell.angle_beta   90.00
_cell.angle_gamma   90.00
#
_symmetry.space_group_name_H-M   'P 1'
#
loop_
_entity.id
_entity.type
_entity.pdbx_description
1 polymer ?
#
loop_
_entity_poly.entity_id
_entity_poly.type
_entity_poly.pdbx_seq_one_letter_code
_entity_poly.pdbx_strand_id
1 'polypeptide(L)' 'MSDRASEQLFSNLKKRGVKAAMLRFPGESHELSRSGTPVHRKQRFDHIIRWHKKHLV' A
#
# COMPACT_ATOMS: atom_id res chain seq x y z
N MET A 1 11.05 -2.44 -8.95
CA MET A 1 9.91 -2.81 -9.82
C MET A 1 9.18 -1.54 -10.22
N SER A 2 8.54 -1.50 -11.39
CA SER A 2 7.80 -0.33 -11.86
C SER A 2 6.46 -0.21 -11.13
N ASP A 3 6.25 0.87 -10.38
CA ASP A 3 5.01 1.17 -9.64
C ASP A 3 3.85 1.62 -10.55
N ARG A 4 4.06 1.71 -11.86
CA ARG A 4 3.12 2.31 -12.83
C ARG A 4 1.71 1.71 -12.80
N ALA A 5 1.57 0.39 -12.64
CA ALA A 5 0.26 -0.24 -12.59
C ALA A 5 -0.54 0.20 -11.35
N SER A 6 0.11 0.22 -10.20
CA SER A 6 -0.46 0.67 -8.93
C SER A 6 -0.82 2.16 -8.99
N GLU A 7 0.06 2.98 -9.58
CA GLU A 7 -0.17 4.42 -9.77
C GLU A 7 -1.37 4.72 -10.66
N GLN A 8 -1.49 4.01 -11.78
CA GLN A 8 -2.59 4.20 -12.71
C GLN A 8 -3.93 3.85 -12.05
N LEU A 9 -3.98 2.75 -11.30
CA LEU A 9 -5.17 2.38 -10.53
C LEU A 9 -5.48 3.42 -9.47
N PHE A 10 -4.49 3.86 -8.69
CA PHE A 10 -4.69 4.86 -7.64
C PHE A 10 -5.19 6.19 -8.20
N SER A 11 -4.60 6.67 -9.30
CA SER A 11 -5.04 7.87 -10.01
C SER A 11 -6.49 7.73 -10.48
N ASN A 12 -6.85 6.57 -11.04
CA ASN A 12 -8.21 6.26 -11.50
C ASN A 12 -9.24 6.21 -10.35
N LEU A 13 -8.86 5.72 -9.18
CA LEU A 13 -9.71 5.72 -7.98
C LEU A 13 -9.92 7.14 -7.45
N LYS A 14 -8.84 7.93 -7.38
CA LYS A 14 -8.88 9.34 -6.97
C LYS A 14 -9.78 10.19 -7.87
N LYS A 15 -9.66 10.03 -9.19
CA LYS A 15 -10.49 10.73 -10.19
C LYS A 15 -11.99 10.44 -10.03
N ARG A 16 -12.35 9.25 -9.55
CA ARG A 16 -13.73 8.83 -9.31
C ARG A 16 -14.24 9.18 -7.90
N GLY A 17 -13.47 9.92 -7.11
CA GLY A 17 -13.84 10.26 -5.73
C GLY A 17 -13.80 9.08 -4.76
N VAL A 18 -13.24 7.94 -5.15
CA VAL A 18 -13.14 6.76 -4.27
C VAL A 18 -12.05 6.99 -3.23
N LYS A 19 -12.40 6.79 -1.96
CA LYS A 19 -11.45 6.91 -0.85
C LYS A 19 -10.43 5.78 -0.91
N ALA A 20 -9.21 6.12 -1.30
CA ALA A 20 -8.11 5.18 -1.48
C ALA A 20 -6.81 5.71 -0.85
N ALA A 21 -5.92 4.79 -0.49
CA ALA A 21 -4.55 5.05 -0.07
C ALA A 21 -3.58 4.12 -0.83
N MET A 22 -2.42 4.64 -1.23
CA MET A 22 -1.34 3.88 -1.89
C MET A 22 -0.06 4.04 -1.08
N LEU A 23 0.59 2.92 -0.75
CA LEU A 23 1.86 2.88 -0.04
C LEU A 23 2.95 2.42 -1.00
N ARG A 24 4.08 3.13 -1.00
CA ARG A 24 5.28 2.76 -1.77
C ARG A 24 6.41 2.43 -0.82
N PHE A 25 7.12 1.35 -1.12
CA PHE A 25 8.27 0.88 -0.34
C PHE A 25 9.50 0.81 -1.27
N PRO A 26 10.34 1.87 -1.29
CA PRO A 26 11.54 1.88 -2.12
C PRO A 26 12.51 0.76 -1.72
N GLY A 27 13.16 0.16 -2.71
CA GLY A 27 14.12 -0.93 -2.50
C GLY A 27 13.51 -2.29 -2.19
N GLU A 28 12.19 -2.39 -2.06
CA GLU A 28 11.48 -3.65 -1.85
C GLU A 28 11.03 -4.28 -3.17
N SER A 29 10.99 -5.62 -3.21
CA SER A 29 10.53 -6.40 -4.36
C SER A 29 9.11 -6.92 -4.16
N HIS A 30 8.64 -7.79 -5.05
CA HIS A 30 7.34 -8.47 -4.91
C HIS A 30 7.26 -9.29 -3.62
N GLU A 31 8.41 -9.62 -3.05
CA GLU A 31 8.55 -10.45 -1.85
C GLU A 31 8.43 -9.68 -0.54
N LEU A 32 8.14 -8.37 -0.56
CA LEU A 32 8.01 -7.52 0.64
C LEU A 32 7.24 -8.18 1.78
N SER A 33 6.11 -8.84 1.48
CA SER A 33 5.26 -9.46 2.50
C SER A 33 5.95 -10.62 3.24
N ARG A 34 6.84 -11.35 2.55
CA ARG A 34 7.50 -12.57 3.02
C ARG A 34 8.91 -12.30 3.54
N SER A 35 9.72 -11.57 2.78
CA SER A 35 11.15 -11.39 3.02
C SER A 35 11.63 -9.94 2.90
N GLY A 36 10.71 -8.96 2.85
CA GLY A 36 11.11 -7.56 2.90
C GLY A 36 11.77 -7.17 4.23
N THR A 37 12.37 -5.98 4.28
CA THR A 37 13.05 -5.52 5.48
C THR A 37 12.10 -5.50 6.70
N PRO A 38 12.57 -5.82 7.91
CA PRO A 38 11.72 -5.86 9.10
C PRO A 38 10.94 -4.56 9.34
N VAL A 39 11.58 -3.42 9.07
CA VAL A 39 10.97 -2.09 9.21
C VAL A 39 9.82 -1.90 8.23
N HIS A 40 10.01 -2.18 6.94
CA HIS A 40 8.96 -2.02 5.94
C HIS A 40 7.80 -3.00 6.15
N ARG A 41 8.08 -4.23 6.59
CA ARG A 41 7.04 -5.21 6.95
C ARG A 41 6.17 -4.72 8.10
N LYS A 42 6.77 -4.18 9.17
CA LYS A 42 6.04 -3.57 10.28
C LYS A 42 5.19 -2.39 9.80
N GLN A 43 5.77 -1.47 9.03
CA GLN A 43 5.05 -0.31 8.50
C GLN A 43 3.85 -0.72 7.62
N ARG A 44 4.00 -1.76 6.80
CA ARG A 44 2.92 -2.33 5.98
C ARG A 44 1.77 -2.82 6.86
N PHE A 45 2.05 -3.64 7.88
CA PHE A 45 1.02 -4.13 8.80
C PHE A 45 0.34 -3.01 9.57
N ASP A 46 1.11 -2.06 10.08
CA ASP A 46 0.58 -0.90 10.82
C ASP A 46 -0.42 -0.11 9.96
N HIS A 47 -0.15 0.07 8.67
CA HIS A 47 -1.08 0.75 7.76
C HIS A 47 -2.33 -0.07 7.46
N ILE A 48 -2.20 -1.38 7.24
CA ILE A 48 -3.34 -2.27 6.98
C ILE A 48 -4.30 -2.24 8.17
N ILE A 49 -3.77 -2.42 9.39
CA ILE A 49 -4.57 -2.40 10.62
C ILE A 49 -5.27 -1.06 10.80
N ARG A 50 -4.54 0.06 10.62
CA ARG A 50 -5.14 1.40 10.70
C ARG A 50 -6.23 1.62 9.67
N TRP A 51 -6.07 1.10 8.45
CA TRP A 51 -7.10 1.21 7.41
C TRP A 51 -8.36 0.46 7.80
N HIS A 52 -8.22 -0.78 8.28
CA HIS A 52 -9.36 -1.59 8.73
C HIS A 52 -10.10 -0.93 9.90
N LYS A 53 -9.38 -0.44 10.92
CA LYS A 53 -9.94 0.32 12.05
C LYS A 53 -10.64 1.63 11.67
N LYS A 54 -10.43 2.13 10.45
CA LYS A 54 -11.07 3.37 9.97
C LYS A 54 -12.32 3.09 9.14
N HIS A 55 -12.48 1.86 8.65
CA HIS A 55 -13.39 1.55 7.55
C HIS A 55 -14.25 0.31 7.73
N LEU A 56 -13.88 -0.60 8.62
CA LEU A 56 -14.54 -1.91 8.77
C LEU A 56 -14.95 -2.23 10.21
N VAL A 57 -14.17 -1.75 11.17
CA VAL A 57 -14.37 -1.92 12.62
C VAL A 57 -14.26 -0.54 13.24
#